data_AF-A0AAV6UFW3-F1
#
_entry.id   AF-A0AAV6UFW3-F1
#
_cell.length_a   1.000
_cell.length_b   1.000
_cell.length_c   1.000
_cell.angle_alpha   90.00
_cell.angle_beta   90.00
_cell.angle_gamma   90.00
#
_symmetry.space_group_name_H-M   'P 1'
#
loop_
_entity.id
_entity.type
_entity.pdbx_description
1 polymer ?
#
loop_
_entity_poly.entity_id
_entity_poly.type
_entity_poly.pdbx_seq_one_letter_code
_entity_poly.pdbx_strand_id
1 'polypeptide(L)'
;MKKVAEYEKMVPAMLKKQKALSVVNENLRSQLLAQDEIHQILNSKKLLEFYTSIQNRDAFNVLLDLCQEEWQPSVETHLEPASQLLVVLMRLRLGLLFKDLAHRFKMCYSTASLIFSDWMNILHAVGQTFVM
;
A
#
# COMPACT_ATOMS: atom_id res chain seq x y z
N MET A 1 23.98 -41.99 -23.45
CA MET A 1 24.07 -42.30 -22.00
C MET A 1 24.87 -41.28 -21.19
N LYS A 2 26.04 -40.76 -21.65
CA LYS A 2 26.86 -39.81 -20.87
C LYS A 2 26.19 -38.47 -20.49
N LYS A 3 25.35 -37.90 -21.38
CA LYS A 3 24.64 -36.62 -21.10
C LYS A 3 23.61 -36.73 -19.98
N VAL A 4 22.91 -37.86 -19.85
CA VAL A 4 21.85 -38.05 -18.83
C VAL A 4 22.47 -38.05 -17.42
N ALA A 5 23.59 -38.75 -17.24
CA ALA A 5 24.35 -38.77 -15.98
C ALA A 5 24.96 -37.39 -15.63
N GLU A 6 25.18 -36.53 -16.62
CA GLU A 6 25.65 -35.15 -16.42
C GLU A 6 24.51 -34.23 -15.98
N TYR A 7 23.33 -34.35 -16.59
CA TYR A 7 22.12 -33.64 -16.15
C TYR A 7 21.70 -34.03 -14.73
N GLU A 8 21.70 -35.32 -14.39
CA GLU A 8 21.38 -35.79 -13.03
C GLU A 8 22.30 -35.22 -11.96
N LYS A 9 23.57 -34.95 -12.29
CA LYS A 9 24.52 -34.27 -11.39
C LYS A 9 24.27 -32.76 -11.28
N MET A 10 23.70 -32.13 -12.30
CA MET A 10 23.41 -30.68 -12.31
C MET A 10 22.08 -30.34 -11.64
N VAL A 11 21.09 -31.24 -11.65
CA VAL A 11 19.76 -31.02 -11.04
C VAL A 11 19.83 -30.59 -9.55
N PRO A 12 20.64 -31.23 -8.67
CA PRO A 12 20.78 -30.80 -7.28
C PRO A 12 21.38 -29.39 -7.15
N ALA A 13 22.33 -29.04 -8.01
CA ALA A 13 22.94 -27.72 -8.02
C ALA A 13 21.96 -26.64 -8.49
N MET A 14 21.12 -26.93 -9.48
CA MET A 14 20.04 -26.05 -9.93
C MET A 14 19.01 -25.83 -8.82
N LEU A 15 18.57 -26.90 -8.14
CA LEU A 15 17.61 -26.81 -7.05
C LEU A 15 18.17 -25.98 -5.88
N LYS A 16 19.45 -26.13 -5.55
CA LYS A 16 20.14 -25.31 -4.54
C LYS A 16 20.17 -23.82 -4.94
N LYS A 17 20.50 -23.52 -6.20
CA LYS A 17 20.50 -22.14 -6.72
C LYS A 17 19.10 -21.52 -6.70
N GLN A 18 18.07 -22.29 -7.09
CA GLN A 18 16.69 -21.82 -7.08
C GLN A 18 16.20 -21.49 -5.66
N LYS A 19 16.50 -22.36 -4.68
CA LYS A 19 16.18 -22.10 -3.27
C LYS A 19 16.90 -20.86 -2.75
N ALA A 20 18.20 -20.73 -3.02
CA ALA A 20 18.97 -19.55 -2.63
C ALA A 20 18.40 -18.28 -3.25
N LEU A 21 17.99 -18.33 -4.52
CA LEU A 21 17.36 -17.22 -5.21
C LEU A 21 16.00 -16.82 -4.60
N SER A 22 15.17 -17.79 -4.20
CA SER A 22 13.90 -17.51 -3.49
C SER A 22 14.15 -16.75 -2.19
N VAL A 23 15.10 -17.23 -1.38
CA VAL A 23 15.46 -16.61 -0.10
C VAL A 23 16.00 -15.19 -0.30
N VAL A 24 16.87 -14.98 -1.29
CA VAL A 24 17.39 -13.64 -1.60
C VAL A 24 16.27 -12.70 -2.02
N ASN A 25 15.32 -13.16 -2.83
CA ASN A 25 14.16 -12.36 -3.25
C ASN A 25 13.24 -12.00 -2.07
N GLU A 26 12.98 -12.93 -1.16
CA GLU A 26 12.20 -12.68 0.06
C GLU A 26 12.88 -11.66 0.97
N ASN A 27 14.19 -11.78 1.15
CA ASN A 27 14.99 -10.83 1.93
C ASN A 27 14.96 -9.43 1.30
N LEU A 28 15.14 -9.33 -0.03
CA LEU A 28 15.12 -8.05 -0.72
C LEU A 28 13.74 -7.38 -0.64
N ARG A 29 12.66 -8.16 -0.79
CA ARG A 29 11.29 -7.67 -0.59
C ARG A 29 11.09 -7.12 0.82
N SER A 30 11.56 -7.85 1.83
CA SER A 30 11.48 -7.43 3.23
C SER A 30 12.24 -6.13 3.48
N GLN A 31 13.42 -5.96 2.87
CA GLN A 31 14.20 -4.72 2.95
C GLN A 31 13.53 -3.54 2.25
N LEU A 32 12.93 -3.75 1.08
CA LEU A 32 12.18 -2.71 0.36
C LEU A 32 10.96 -2.25 1.16
N LEU A 33 10.21 -3.19 1.73
CA LEU A 33 9.04 -2.89 2.57
C LEU A 33 9.44 -2.15 3.86
N ALA A 34 10.61 -2.45 4.42
CA ALA A 34 11.14 -1.74 5.59
C ALA A 34 11.58 -0.30 5.26
N GLN A 35 11.86 0.02 3.99
CA GLN A 35 12.19 1.37 3.54
C GLN A 35 10.96 2.16 3.06
N ASP A 36 9.86 1.48 2.74
CA ASP A 36 8.63 2.13 2.32
C ASP A 36 7.90 2.74 3.53
N GLU A 37 7.81 4.08 3.55
CA GLU A 37 7.16 4.83 4.62
C GLU A 37 5.67 4.44 4.74
N ILE A 38 5.00 4.18 3.61
CA ILE A 38 3.58 3.80 3.58
C ILE A 38 3.40 2.46 4.27
N HIS A 39 4.20 1.46 3.88
CA HIS A 39 4.16 0.15 4.51
C HIS A 39 4.44 0.24 6.01
N GLN A 40 5.44 1.01 6.43
CA GLN A 40 5.73 1.19 7.86
C GLN A 40 4.55 1.79 8.63
N ILE A 41 3.86 2.78 8.05
CA ILE A 41 2.72 3.43 8.70
C ILE A 41 1.56 2.45 8.84
N LEU A 42 1.19 1.73 7.77
CA LEU A 42 0.07 0.77 7.79
C LEU A 42 0.32 -0.44 8.70
N ASN A 43 1.59 -0.81 8.95
CA ASN A 43 1.96 -1.95 9.79
C ASN A 43 2.30 -1.57 11.24
N SER A 44 2.37 -0.28 11.57
CA SER A 44 2.69 0.19 12.92
C SER A 44 1.47 0.84 13.56
N LYS A 45 0.93 0.22 14.62
CA LYS A 45 -0.21 0.76 15.37
C LYS A 45 -0.01 2.23 15.75
N LYS A 46 1.19 2.56 16.29
CA LYS A 46 1.53 3.91 16.74
C LYS A 46 1.56 4.92 15.59
N LEU A 47 2.15 4.55 14.45
CA LEU A 47 2.22 5.44 13.30
C LEU A 47 0.86 5.61 12.63
N LEU A 48 0.12 4.50 12.47
CA LEU A 48 -1.22 4.51 11.91
C LEU A 48 -2.12 5.46 12.71
N GLU A 49 -2.19 5.29 14.03
CA GLU A 49 -2.99 6.14 14.92
C GLU A 49 -2.55 7.61 14.84
N PHE A 50 -1.24 7.88 14.81
CA PHE A 50 -0.73 9.25 14.69
C PHE A 50 -1.18 9.92 13.38
N TYR A 51 -1.07 9.20 12.25
CA TYR A 51 -1.33 9.76 10.92
C TYR A 51 -2.80 9.78 10.54
N THR A 52 -3.63 8.85 11.05
CA THR A 52 -5.03 8.71 10.61
C THR A 52 -6.05 8.89 11.73
N SER A 53 -5.62 8.89 13.00
CA SER A 53 -6.49 8.73 14.19
C SER A 53 -7.20 7.37 14.30
N ILE A 54 -6.91 6.42 13.41
CA ILE A 54 -7.48 5.09 13.47
C ILE A 54 -6.61 4.23 14.37
N GLN A 55 -7.22 3.66 15.41
CA GLN A 55 -6.52 3.01 16.53
C GLN A 55 -5.80 1.72 16.16
N ASN A 56 -6.21 1.05 15.10
CA ASN A 56 -5.66 -0.22 14.66
C ASN A 56 -5.92 -0.45 13.16
N ARG A 57 -5.22 -1.45 12.61
CA ARG A 57 -5.28 -1.75 11.19
C ARG A 57 -6.61 -2.38 10.78
N ASP A 58 -7.26 -3.14 11.64
CA ASP A 58 -8.54 -3.78 11.32
C ASP A 58 -9.63 -2.72 11.07
N ALA A 59 -9.70 -1.70 11.92
CA ALA A 59 -10.60 -0.56 11.72
C ALA A 59 -10.27 0.22 10.44
N PHE A 60 -8.99 0.35 10.09
CA PHE A 60 -8.57 0.98 8.83
C PHE A 60 -9.05 0.16 7.62
N ASN A 61 -8.90 -1.16 7.67
CA ASN A 61 -9.33 -2.06 6.61
C ASN A 61 -10.86 -2.06 6.47
N VAL A 62 -11.61 -2.08 7.57
CA VAL A 62 -13.08 -1.98 7.52
C VAL A 62 -13.53 -0.68 6.84
N LEU A 63 -12.90 0.46 7.19
CA LEU A 63 -13.20 1.73 6.51
C LEU A 63 -12.84 1.67 5.02
N LEU A 64 -11.70 1.05 4.68
CA LEU A 64 -11.29 0.87 3.31
C LEU A 64 -12.30 0.04 2.51
N ASP A 65 -12.73 -1.09 3.05
CA ASP A 65 -13.71 -1.99 2.43
C ASP A 65 -15.04 -1.27 2.18
N LEU A 66 -15.53 -0.51 3.18
CA LEU A 66 -16.73 0.31 3.05
C LEU A 66 -16.61 1.37 1.94
N CYS A 67 -15.45 2.02 1.84
CA CYS A 67 -15.21 3.00 0.79
C CYS A 67 -15.06 2.35 -0.59
N GLN A 68 -14.57 1.12 -0.66
CA GLN A 68 -14.37 0.39 -1.91
C GLN A 68 -15.68 -0.01 -2.59
N GLU A 69 -16.78 -0.20 -1.82
CA GLU A 69 -18.10 -0.45 -2.39
C GLU A 69 -18.59 0.73 -3.26
N GLU A 70 -18.26 1.95 -2.87
CA GLU A 70 -18.61 3.20 -3.58
C GLU A 70 -17.48 3.69 -4.52
N TRP A 71 -16.39 2.92 -4.65
CA TRP A 71 -15.16 3.38 -5.30
C TRP A 71 -15.26 3.38 -6.82
N GLN A 72 -15.31 4.58 -7.40
CA GLN A 72 -15.19 4.83 -8.84
C GLN A 72 -14.04 5.81 -9.09
N PRO A 73 -12.81 5.34 -9.33
CA PRO A 73 -11.66 6.22 -9.48
C PRO A 73 -11.80 7.05 -10.75
N SER A 74 -11.69 8.38 -10.64
CA SER A 74 -11.68 9.25 -11.83
C SER A 74 -10.31 9.26 -12.52
N VAL A 75 -9.26 8.78 -11.84
CA VAL A 75 -7.87 8.76 -12.32
C VAL A 75 -7.24 7.40 -12.06
N GLU A 76 -6.58 6.85 -13.08
CA GLU A 76 -5.68 5.72 -12.90
C GLU A 76 -4.38 6.19 -12.24
N THR A 77 -4.08 5.65 -11.05
CA THR A 77 -2.84 5.98 -10.34
C THR A 77 -2.07 4.71 -9.99
N HIS A 78 -0.77 4.84 -9.78
CA HIS A 78 0.08 3.73 -9.33
C HIS A 78 -0.14 3.36 -7.84
N LEU A 79 -0.93 4.15 -7.11
CA LEU A 79 -1.14 3.98 -5.68
C LEU A 79 -2.29 3.04 -5.43
N GLU A 80 -2.05 2.04 -4.58
CA GLU A 80 -3.09 1.15 -4.10
C GLU A 80 -4.15 1.92 -3.28
N PRO A 81 -5.42 1.48 -3.27
CA PRO A 81 -6.49 2.16 -2.54
C PRO A 81 -6.18 2.44 -1.06
N ALA A 82 -5.52 1.49 -0.36
CA ALA A 82 -5.08 1.71 1.02
C ALA A 82 -4.11 2.89 1.16
N SER A 83 -3.19 3.05 0.20
CA SER A 83 -2.25 4.18 0.18
C SER A 83 -2.97 5.49 -0.11
N GLN A 84 -3.95 5.47 -1.01
CA GLN A 84 -4.73 6.65 -1.33
C GLN A 84 -5.62 7.09 -0.15
N LEU A 85 -6.31 6.16 0.52
CA LEU A 85 -7.04 6.45 1.75
C LEU A 85 -6.13 7.03 2.84
N LEU A 86 -4.92 6.49 2.97
CA LEU A 86 -3.93 7.02 3.91
C LEU A 86 -3.57 8.49 3.62
N VAL A 87 -3.38 8.88 2.36
CA VAL A 87 -3.15 10.29 1.96
C VAL A 87 -4.27 11.20 2.45
N VAL A 88 -5.52 10.75 2.26
CA VAL A 88 -6.71 11.51 2.61
C VAL A 88 -6.82 11.67 4.12
N LEU A 89 -6.68 10.58 4.88
CA LEU A 89 -6.74 10.60 6.34
C LEU A 89 -5.60 11.41 6.95
N MET A 90 -4.37 11.31 6.41
CA MET A 90 -3.25 12.16 6.81
C MET A 90 -3.56 13.64 6.67
N ARG A 91 -4.18 14.02 5.54
CA ARG A 91 -4.56 15.40 5.29
C ARG A 91 -5.66 15.86 6.24
N LEU A 92 -6.69 15.04 6.46
CA LEU A 92 -7.79 15.37 7.38
C LEU A 92 -7.31 15.49 8.83
N ARG A 93 -6.36 14.65 9.23
CA ARG A 93 -5.83 14.63 10.60
C ARG A 93 -4.79 15.72 10.86
N LEU A 94 -3.77 15.80 10.01
CA LEU A 94 -2.59 16.65 10.25
C LEU A 94 -2.61 17.95 9.45
N GLY A 95 -3.56 18.13 8.53
CA GLY A 95 -3.64 19.33 7.69
C GLY A 95 -2.51 19.45 6.66
N LEU A 96 -1.87 18.33 6.28
CA LEU A 96 -0.72 18.36 5.37
C LEU A 96 -1.06 18.99 4.02
N LEU A 97 -0.12 19.77 3.48
CA LEU A 97 -0.25 20.37 2.16
C LEU A 97 -0.16 19.29 1.08
N PHE A 98 -0.88 19.48 -0.03
CA PHE A 98 -0.80 18.56 -1.17
C PHE A 98 0.63 18.44 -1.73
N LYS A 99 1.45 19.48 -1.61
CA LYS A 99 2.87 19.43 -2.01
C LYS A 99 3.68 18.44 -1.16
N ASP A 100 3.41 18.40 0.14
CA ASP A 100 4.09 17.47 1.06
C ASP A 100 3.64 16.04 0.81
N LEU A 101 2.33 15.84 0.61
CA LEU A 101 1.76 14.54 0.26
C LEU A 101 2.29 14.04 -1.09
N ALA A 102 2.35 14.92 -2.10
CA ALA A 102 2.91 14.62 -3.41
C ALA A 102 4.37 14.14 -3.29
N HIS A 103 5.19 14.82 -2.49
CA HIS A 103 6.57 14.42 -2.25
C HIS A 103 6.67 13.06 -1.53
N ARG A 104 5.93 12.86 -0.43
CA ARG A 104 5.96 11.63 0.37
C ARG A 104 5.51 10.40 -0.43
N PHE A 105 4.42 10.54 -1.20
CA PHE A 105 3.83 9.45 -1.96
C PHE A 105 4.32 9.39 -3.42
N LYS A 106 5.38 10.14 -3.75
CA LYS A 106 6.01 10.16 -5.10
C LYS A 106 4.99 10.36 -6.23
N MET A 107 4.04 11.27 -6.03
CA MET A 107 3.03 11.63 -7.02
C MET A 107 3.10 13.12 -7.34
N CYS A 108 2.42 13.57 -8.40
CA CYS A 108 2.31 15.00 -8.67
C CYS A 108 1.20 15.65 -7.82
N TYR A 109 1.30 16.97 -7.64
CA TYR A 109 0.32 17.76 -6.89
C TYR A 109 -1.11 17.55 -7.39
N SER A 110 -1.31 17.57 -8.71
CA SER A 110 -2.63 17.40 -9.33
C SER A 110 -3.22 16.04 -8.98
N THR A 111 -2.43 14.97 -9.01
CA THR A 111 -2.88 13.63 -8.60
C THR A 111 -3.26 13.61 -7.12
N ALA A 112 -2.47 14.21 -6.23
CA ALA A 112 -2.81 14.28 -4.80
C ALA A 112 -4.13 15.03 -4.55
N SER A 113 -4.37 16.12 -5.29
CA SER A 113 -5.60 16.90 -5.22
C SER A 113 -6.83 16.14 -5.75
N LEU A 114 -6.66 15.38 -6.85
CA LEU A 114 -7.73 14.57 -7.44
C LEU A 114 -8.10 13.40 -6.53
N ILE A 115 -7.10 12.65 -6.06
CA ILE A 115 -7.29 11.58 -5.07
C ILE A 115 -8.06 12.13 -3.87
N PHE A 116 -7.65 13.27 -3.31
CA PHE A 116 -8.35 13.84 -2.17
C PHE A 116 -9.82 14.17 -2.49
N SER A 117 -10.10 14.76 -3.64
CA SER A 117 -11.46 15.14 -4.03
C SER A 117 -12.35 13.91 -4.24
N ASP A 118 -11.85 12.89 -4.93
CA ASP A 118 -12.58 11.64 -5.18
C ASP A 118 -12.91 10.91 -3.87
N TRP A 119 -11.92 10.73 -3.00
CA TRP A 119 -12.11 10.08 -1.71
C TRP A 119 -13.02 10.88 -0.78
N MET A 120 -13.01 12.22 -0.84
CA MET A 120 -13.94 13.03 -0.04
C MET A 120 -15.40 12.81 -0.45
N ASN A 121 -15.67 12.65 -1.75
CA ASN A 121 -17.02 12.31 -2.23
C ASN A 121 -17.46 10.94 -1.73
N ILE A 122 -16.55 9.97 -1.72
CA ILE A 122 -16.81 8.59 -1.26
C ILE A 122 -17.03 8.56 0.25
N LEU A 123 -16.16 9.21 1.03
CA LEU A 123 -16.33 9.32 2.48
C LEU A 123 -17.63 10.04 2.85
N HIS A 124 -18.04 11.04 2.06
CA HIS A 124 -19.33 11.68 2.23
C HIS A 124 -20.49 10.70 1.97
N ALA A 125 -20.45 9.95 0.86
CA ALA A 125 -21.48 8.94 0.55
C ALA A 125 -21.58 7.87 1.64
N VAL A 126 -20.45 7.27 2.03
CA VAL A 126 -20.36 6.29 3.12
C VAL A 126 -20.86 6.87 4.43
N GLY A 127 -20.49 8.12 4.76
CA GLY A 127 -20.95 8.80 5.97
C GLY A 127 -22.46 9.03 6.01
N GLN A 128 -23.10 9.32 4.87
CA GLN A 128 -24.56 9.47 4.78
C GLN A 128 -25.27 8.13 5.07
N THR A 129 -24.71 7.00 4.63
CA THR A 129 -25.27 5.66 4.90
C THR A 129 -25.36 5.34 6.40
N PHE A 130 -24.51 5.93 7.25
CA PHE A 130 -24.53 5.70 8.69
C PHE A 130 -25.46 6.64 9.47
N VAL A 131 -25.83 7.78 8.88
CA VAL A 131 -26.66 8.80 9.53
C VAL A 131 -28.16 8.59 9.25
N MET A 132 -28.49 7.75 8.27
CA MET A 132 -29.86 7.41 7.85
C MET A 132 -30.33 6.09 8.46
#